data_AF-A0A9D5JQP0-F1
#
_entry.id   AF-A0A9D5JQP0-F1
#
_cell.length_a   1.000
_cell.length_b   1.000
_cell.length_c   1.000
_cell.angle_alpha   90.00
_cell.angle_beta   90.00
_cell.angle_gamma   90.00
#
_symmetry.space_group_name_H-M   'P 1'
#
loop_
_entity.id
_entity.type
_entity.pdbx_description
1 polymer ?
#
loop_
_entity_poly.entity_id
_entity_poly.type
_entity_poly.pdbx_seq_one_letter_code
_entity_poly.pdbx_strand_id
1 'polypeptide(L)'
;MPMFRILVTSLLVLILATPLTAVAQTDSRGFKIDEAFDPNLVLTDLDVFSTDGMSYDRLISFLRSKGTLADYRAVDIDGVERSAPDIIWRVANMYQINPKYLLALLQKEQSLVEDPYPTQRQFDWAMGFGVCDSCSKDDPAISDFKGFANQVYYAARQMREKYYMRLLMNGETRSGYAPGRTVEIDGIQVTPVNFATAALYTYTPHIHGNMNLWKIWRRWFSKKFTNGTVVKGIPSGNVYWIRYGQKRPFASLSVAMTLVDLEKAIEVSDSELAAYEEGAAIQFPNYALLRDPNGKIWLIVDEDRRHIADMETFRKFGFNMDEVEAVQDVDLTSYTIGQKITVDSMYPQGRLVQVEGLRAVWYAEGGKKQLLRHPAFLSLYFAGQRPQQIQQSDLDALELSAPYVIHDGELVKSDDHPAVFVIEHGIKRPIPSGDVFEETGWKWSNILTVPQSLLDLHETGAPILLDAETPTLTMAADTYARP
;
A
#
# COMPACT_ATOMS: atom_id res chain seq x y z
N MET A 1 14.53 -98.80 -4.82
CA MET A 1 15.38 -98.54 -6.00
C MET A 1 14.50 -98.68 -7.24
N PRO A 2 14.56 -97.81 -8.27
CA PRO A 2 15.40 -96.63 -8.46
C PRO A 2 14.62 -95.31 -8.70
N MET A 3 15.27 -94.18 -8.44
CA MET A 3 14.88 -92.84 -8.86
C MET A 3 15.04 -92.69 -10.38
N PHE A 4 14.02 -92.17 -11.06
CA PHE A 4 14.14 -91.62 -12.41
C PHE A 4 14.13 -90.09 -12.33
N ARG A 5 15.28 -89.48 -12.69
CA ARG A 5 15.44 -88.03 -12.82
C ARG A 5 14.83 -87.59 -14.15
N ILE A 6 13.86 -86.68 -14.09
CA ILE A 6 13.33 -85.97 -15.26
C ILE A 6 14.22 -84.75 -15.51
N LEU A 7 14.85 -84.74 -16.68
CA LEU A 7 15.67 -83.64 -17.18
C LEU A 7 14.72 -82.56 -17.73
N VAL A 8 14.64 -81.40 -17.06
CA VAL A 8 13.93 -80.22 -17.56
C VAL A 8 14.92 -79.37 -18.34
N THR A 9 14.79 -79.36 -19.66
CA THR A 9 15.50 -78.45 -20.56
C THR A 9 14.96 -77.03 -20.39
N SER A 10 15.78 -76.15 -19.85
CA SER A 10 15.45 -74.73 -19.62
C SER A 10 15.62 -73.93 -20.92
N LEU A 11 14.54 -73.26 -21.32
CA LEU A 11 14.47 -72.36 -22.47
C LEU A 11 15.15 -71.03 -22.09
N LEU A 12 16.26 -70.70 -22.77
CA LEU A 12 17.01 -69.46 -22.59
C LEU A 12 16.29 -68.32 -23.35
N VAL A 13 15.68 -67.39 -22.63
CA VAL A 13 15.10 -66.16 -23.21
C VAL A 13 16.22 -65.13 -23.39
N LEU A 14 16.53 -64.82 -24.65
CA LEU A 14 17.48 -63.79 -25.04
C LEU A 14 16.80 -62.41 -24.91
N ILE A 15 17.10 -61.67 -23.84
CA ILE A 15 16.64 -60.28 -23.68
C ILE A 15 17.59 -59.39 -24.50
N LEU A 16 17.09 -58.86 -25.61
CA LEU A 16 17.75 -57.79 -26.37
C LEU A 16 17.72 -56.50 -25.52
N ALA A 17 18.84 -56.18 -24.89
CA ALA A 17 19.07 -54.89 -24.25
C ALA A 17 19.25 -53.82 -25.34
N THR A 18 18.19 -53.05 -25.63
CA THR A 18 18.33 -51.80 -26.36
C THR A 18 19.16 -50.83 -25.51
N PRO A 19 20.19 -50.16 -26.05
CA PRO A 19 20.88 -49.13 -25.30
C PRO A 19 19.89 -48.01 -25.02
N LEU A 20 19.54 -47.81 -23.75
CA LEU A 20 18.98 -46.55 -23.29
C LEU A 20 20.05 -45.49 -23.60
N THR A 21 19.87 -44.76 -24.70
CA THR A 21 20.48 -43.44 -24.82
C THR A 21 19.88 -42.62 -23.71
N ALA A 22 20.57 -42.58 -22.56
CA ALA A 22 20.37 -41.56 -21.57
C ALA A 22 20.59 -40.22 -22.29
N VAL A 23 19.50 -39.58 -22.69
CA VAL A 23 19.51 -38.14 -22.88
C VAL A 23 19.90 -37.63 -21.50
N ALA A 24 21.15 -37.22 -21.36
CA ALA A 24 21.55 -36.40 -20.24
C ALA A 24 20.63 -35.18 -20.29
N GLN A 25 19.57 -35.18 -19.45
CA GLN A 25 18.98 -33.93 -19.02
C GLN A 25 20.13 -33.20 -18.34
N THR A 26 20.73 -32.27 -19.06
CA THR A 26 21.46 -31.17 -18.45
C THR A 26 20.45 -30.49 -17.54
N ASP A 27 20.50 -30.85 -16.27
CA ASP A 27 19.86 -30.15 -15.19
C ASP A 27 20.61 -28.82 -15.04
N SER A 28 20.36 -27.88 -15.97
CA SER A 28 20.66 -26.49 -15.72
C SER A 28 19.71 -26.08 -14.62
N ARG A 29 20.20 -25.88 -13.40
CA ARG A 29 19.52 -25.09 -12.37
C ARG A 29 19.30 -23.68 -12.94
N GLY A 30 18.30 -23.54 -13.77
CA GLY A 30 17.92 -22.29 -14.40
C GLY A 30 17.41 -21.37 -13.31
N PHE A 31 18.08 -20.25 -13.14
CA PHE A 31 17.60 -19.13 -12.33
C PHE A 31 16.17 -18.77 -12.79
N LYS A 32 15.18 -18.94 -11.91
CA LYS A 32 13.77 -18.63 -12.20
C LYS A 32 13.54 -17.15 -11.95
N ILE A 33 13.28 -16.40 -13.04
CA ILE A 33 12.86 -15.01 -12.96
C ILE A 33 11.41 -14.95 -12.51
N ASP A 34 11.13 -14.02 -11.61
CA ASP A 34 9.78 -13.67 -11.20
C ASP A 34 9.01 -13.11 -12.40
N GLU A 35 7.82 -13.64 -12.70
CA GLU A 35 7.09 -13.27 -13.93
C GLU A 35 6.71 -11.79 -13.98
N ALA A 36 6.59 -11.13 -12.82
CA ALA A 36 6.30 -9.70 -12.71
C ALA A 36 7.56 -8.81 -12.75
N PHE A 37 8.77 -9.38 -12.73
CA PHE A 37 10.00 -8.61 -12.79
C PHE A 37 10.37 -8.26 -14.23
N ASP A 38 10.33 -6.97 -14.57
CA ASP A 38 10.86 -6.47 -15.85
C ASP A 38 12.36 -6.14 -15.72
N PRO A 39 13.27 -6.92 -16.33
CA PRO A 39 14.70 -6.61 -16.30
C PRO A 39 15.04 -5.32 -17.07
N ASN A 40 14.16 -4.82 -17.95
CA ASN A 40 14.38 -3.56 -18.67
C ASN A 40 14.05 -2.33 -17.81
N LEU A 41 13.26 -2.50 -16.74
CA LEU A 41 12.82 -1.46 -15.82
C LEU A 41 12.89 -1.98 -14.38
N VAL A 42 14.07 -1.91 -13.76
CA VAL A 42 14.25 -2.37 -12.38
C VAL A 42 13.62 -1.40 -11.39
N LEU A 43 13.91 -0.11 -11.54
CA LEU A 43 13.33 1.02 -10.80
C LEU A 43 13.27 2.25 -11.73
N THR A 44 12.41 3.22 -11.41
CA THR A 44 12.32 4.49 -12.14
C THR A 44 13.42 5.48 -11.74
N ASP A 45 13.62 6.53 -12.54
CA ASP A 45 14.53 7.62 -12.18
C ASP A 45 14.07 8.35 -10.91
N LEU A 46 12.76 8.44 -10.65
CA LEU A 46 12.22 9.03 -9.42
C LEU A 46 12.46 8.13 -8.20
N ASP A 47 12.39 6.82 -8.37
CA ASP A 47 12.65 5.85 -7.30
C ASP A 47 14.08 5.95 -6.76
N VAL A 48 15.04 6.33 -7.61
CA VAL A 48 16.47 6.38 -7.22
C VAL A 48 16.97 7.82 -7.01
N PHE A 49 16.59 8.77 -7.85
CA PHE A 49 17.21 10.10 -7.94
C PHE A 49 16.33 11.27 -7.47
N SER A 50 15.26 10.99 -6.71
CA SER A 50 14.41 12.01 -6.07
C SER A 50 14.57 12.01 -4.55
N THR A 51 14.70 13.18 -3.92
CA THR A 51 14.75 13.31 -2.45
C THR A 51 13.38 13.24 -1.78
N ASP A 52 12.31 13.49 -2.54
CA ASP A 52 10.96 13.69 -1.99
C ASP A 52 10.23 12.37 -1.71
N GLY A 53 10.90 11.23 -1.92
CA GLY A 53 10.30 9.90 -1.78
C GLY A 53 9.95 9.51 -0.34
N MET A 54 10.47 10.19 0.68
CA MET A 54 10.24 9.89 2.10
C MET A 54 10.60 11.12 2.94
N SER A 55 9.81 11.46 3.96
CA SER A 55 10.17 12.50 4.94
C SER A 55 11.10 11.97 6.04
N TYR A 56 11.76 12.86 6.79
CA TYR A 56 12.64 12.46 7.89
C TYR A 56 11.88 11.70 9.00
N ASP A 57 10.71 12.20 9.40
CA ASP A 57 9.87 11.52 10.40
C ASP A 57 9.41 10.16 9.90
N ARG A 58 9.12 10.05 8.59
CA ARG A 58 8.75 8.78 7.98
C ARG A 58 9.91 7.79 7.98
N LEU A 59 11.12 8.24 7.70
CA LEU A 59 12.33 7.41 7.75
C LEU A 59 12.53 6.81 9.15
N ILE A 60 12.39 7.62 10.20
CA ILE A 60 12.50 7.15 11.59
C ILE A 60 11.44 6.08 11.88
N SER A 61 10.17 6.39 11.60
CA SER A 61 9.06 5.46 11.87
C SER A 61 9.17 4.17 11.07
N PHE A 62 9.62 4.24 9.81
CA PHE A 62 9.88 3.07 8.98
C PHE A 62 10.96 2.19 9.63
N LEU A 63 12.11 2.76 10.00
CA LEU A 63 13.21 2.00 10.62
C LEU A 63 12.80 1.37 11.95
N ARG A 64 12.02 2.08 12.78
CA ARG A 64 11.49 1.55 14.05
C ARG A 64 10.52 0.37 13.87
N SER A 65 9.82 0.31 12.74
CA SER A 65 8.89 -0.78 12.42
C SER A 65 9.57 -2.05 11.89
N LYS A 66 10.90 -2.04 11.72
CA LYS A 66 11.67 -3.13 11.11
C LYS A 66 12.59 -3.77 12.14
N GLY A 67 13.88 -3.47 12.10
CA GLY A 67 14.89 -3.97 13.03
C GLY A 67 15.36 -2.90 14.02
N THR A 68 16.64 -2.95 14.37
CA THR A 68 17.26 -2.08 15.41
C THR A 68 17.92 -0.81 14.87
N LEU A 69 17.96 -0.65 13.54
CA LEU A 69 18.74 0.40 12.88
C LEU A 69 18.28 1.83 13.24
N ALA A 70 17.02 2.01 13.67
CA ALA A 70 16.51 3.32 14.08
C ALA A 70 17.24 3.91 15.29
N ASP A 71 17.71 3.04 16.19
CA ASP A 71 18.37 3.42 17.45
C ASP A 71 19.90 3.33 17.37
N TYR A 72 20.44 2.80 16.27
CA TYR A 72 21.87 2.71 16.03
C TYR A 72 22.50 4.09 15.86
N ARG A 73 23.72 4.26 16.38
CA ARG A 73 24.50 5.48 16.29
C ARG A 73 25.90 5.18 15.76
N ALA A 74 26.44 6.08 14.95
CA ALA A 74 27.79 6.00 14.42
C ALA A 74 28.38 7.40 14.23
N VAL A 75 29.71 7.47 14.15
CA VAL A 75 30.42 8.69 13.75
C VAL A 75 30.21 8.89 12.25
N ASP A 76 29.63 10.03 11.86
CA ASP A 76 29.40 10.43 10.48
C ASP A 76 30.70 10.95 9.81
N ILE A 77 30.67 11.22 8.51
CA ILE A 77 31.82 11.69 7.72
C ILE A 77 32.39 13.05 8.18
N ASP A 78 31.64 13.81 8.96
CA ASP A 78 32.06 15.07 9.58
C ASP A 78 32.67 14.87 10.99
N GLY A 79 32.79 13.62 11.45
CA GLY A 79 33.33 13.28 12.77
C GLY A 79 32.33 13.42 13.91
N VAL A 80 31.05 13.69 13.63
CA VAL A 80 29.99 13.86 14.63
C VAL A 80 29.22 12.56 14.81
N GLU A 81 28.96 12.16 16.06
CA GLU A 81 28.11 11.01 16.34
C GLU A 81 26.64 11.32 16.02
N ARG A 82 26.02 10.51 15.16
CA ARG A 82 24.65 10.67 14.65
C ARG A 82 23.90 9.36 14.70
N SER A 83 22.58 9.44 14.72
CA SER A 83 21.73 8.25 14.54
C SER A 83 21.78 7.77 13.08
N ALA A 84 21.55 6.48 12.84
CA ALA A 84 21.49 5.93 11.49
C ALA A 84 20.46 6.65 10.58
N PRO A 85 19.23 6.98 11.06
CA PRO A 85 18.29 7.80 10.31
C PRO A 85 18.86 9.17 9.88
N ASP A 86 19.59 9.87 10.77
CA ASP A 86 20.20 11.18 10.45
C ASP A 86 21.29 11.05 9.40
N ILE A 87 22.15 10.02 9.51
CA ILE A 87 23.19 9.72 8.51
C ILE A 87 22.55 9.45 7.14
N ILE A 88 21.57 8.55 7.07
CA ILE A 88 20.85 8.21 5.82
C ILE A 88 20.22 9.47 5.22
N TRP A 89 19.51 10.26 6.05
CA TRP A 89 18.83 11.48 5.61
C TRP A 89 19.79 12.52 5.03
N ARG A 90 20.89 12.80 5.75
CA ARG A 90 21.90 13.77 5.31
C ARG A 90 22.55 13.35 4.01
N VAL A 91 22.94 12.09 3.89
CA VAL A 91 23.56 11.56 2.66
C VAL A 91 22.59 11.57 1.48
N ALA A 92 21.34 11.16 1.69
CA ALA A 92 20.28 11.20 0.69
C ALA A 92 20.12 12.61 0.10
N ASN A 93 20.01 13.62 0.97
CA ASN A 93 19.88 15.02 0.56
C ASN A 93 21.16 15.56 -0.09
N MET A 94 22.34 15.20 0.41
CA MET A 94 23.62 15.62 -0.15
C MET A 94 23.81 15.16 -1.60
N TYR A 95 23.46 13.90 -1.89
CA TYR A 95 23.63 13.31 -3.22
C TYR A 95 22.37 13.27 -4.07
N GLN A 96 21.27 13.86 -3.60
CA GLN A 96 19.99 13.87 -4.31
C GLN A 96 19.56 12.43 -4.71
N ILE A 97 19.59 11.55 -3.71
CA ILE A 97 19.20 10.14 -3.80
C ILE A 97 17.99 9.90 -2.92
N ASN A 98 17.07 9.05 -3.36
CA ASN A 98 15.88 8.70 -2.60
C ASN A 98 16.24 7.90 -1.33
N PRO A 99 15.81 8.35 -0.13
CA PRO A 99 16.03 7.58 1.10
C PRO A 99 15.49 6.14 1.02
N LYS A 100 14.37 5.92 0.32
CA LYS A 100 13.80 4.57 0.07
C LYS A 100 14.80 3.66 -0.64
N TYR A 101 15.53 4.19 -1.62
CA TYR A 101 16.52 3.42 -2.37
C TYR A 101 17.71 3.04 -1.47
N LEU A 102 18.22 3.97 -0.67
CA LEU A 102 19.30 3.67 0.28
C LEU A 102 18.90 2.59 1.29
N LEU A 103 17.66 2.62 1.78
CA LEU A 103 17.13 1.58 2.66
C LEU A 103 17.07 0.22 1.94
N ALA A 104 16.51 0.18 0.72
CA ALA A 104 16.42 -1.06 -0.05
C ALA A 104 17.81 -1.64 -0.36
N LEU A 105 18.79 -0.77 -0.63
CA LEU A 105 20.17 -1.15 -0.84
C LEU A 105 20.81 -1.73 0.44
N LEU A 106 20.68 -1.07 1.59
CA LEU A 106 21.15 -1.59 2.89
C LEU A 106 20.61 -3.00 3.17
N GLN A 107 19.34 -3.22 2.86
CA GLN A 107 18.71 -4.52 3.05
C GLN A 107 19.21 -5.56 2.05
N LYS A 108 19.32 -5.19 0.77
CA LYS A 108 19.85 -6.09 -0.25
C LYS A 108 21.27 -6.54 0.07
N GLU A 109 22.11 -5.62 0.54
CA GLU A 109 23.54 -5.87 0.71
C GLU A 109 23.88 -6.60 2.00
N GLN A 110 23.23 -6.27 3.12
CA GLN A 110 23.59 -6.82 4.44
C GLN A 110 22.39 -7.25 5.29
N SER A 111 21.18 -7.28 4.74
CA SER A 111 19.93 -7.52 5.50
C SER A 111 19.74 -6.59 6.71
N LEU A 112 20.44 -5.45 6.71
CA LEU A 112 20.71 -4.68 7.92
C LEU A 112 19.47 -3.96 8.47
N VAL A 113 18.49 -3.64 7.61
CA VAL A 113 17.31 -2.87 8.01
C VAL A 113 16.34 -3.72 8.84
N GLU A 114 16.19 -5.00 8.49
CA GLU A 114 15.28 -5.94 9.17
C GLU A 114 15.97 -6.77 10.25
N ASP A 115 17.29 -6.73 10.38
CA ASP A 115 18.04 -7.54 11.34
C ASP A 115 17.81 -7.07 12.79
N PRO A 116 17.26 -7.92 13.69
CA PRO A 116 17.13 -7.58 15.10
C PRO A 116 18.47 -7.65 15.86
N TYR A 117 19.49 -8.32 15.33
CA TYR A 117 20.80 -8.53 15.98
C TYR A 117 21.97 -8.33 15.01
N PRO A 118 22.11 -7.13 14.42
CA PRO A 118 23.13 -6.88 13.41
C PRO A 118 24.55 -6.98 13.97
N THR A 119 25.42 -7.65 13.22
CA THR A 119 26.83 -7.81 13.55
C THR A 119 27.62 -6.55 13.19
N GLN A 120 28.76 -6.33 13.86
CA GLN A 120 29.68 -5.23 13.50
C GLN A 120 30.10 -5.29 12.04
N ARG A 121 30.26 -6.50 11.47
CA ARG A 121 30.63 -6.70 10.06
C ARG A 121 29.56 -6.18 9.09
N GLN A 122 28.28 -6.27 9.46
CA GLN A 122 27.20 -5.70 8.65
C GLN A 122 27.27 -4.17 8.68
N PHE A 123 27.56 -3.54 9.82
CA PHE A 123 27.76 -2.09 9.87
C PHE A 123 29.01 -1.63 9.12
N ASP A 124 30.11 -2.36 9.26
CA ASP A 124 31.39 -2.04 8.63
C ASP A 124 31.30 -2.05 7.09
N TRP A 125 30.42 -2.88 6.53
CA TRP A 125 30.25 -3.10 5.09
C TRP A 125 28.79 -3.04 4.65
N ALA A 126 28.04 -2.10 5.23
CA ALA A 126 26.57 -1.98 5.16
C ALA A 126 25.99 -1.97 3.74
N MET A 127 26.74 -1.49 2.77
CA MET A 127 26.31 -1.44 1.36
C MET A 127 27.28 -2.16 0.43
N GLY A 128 28.19 -3.00 0.97
CA GLY A 128 29.19 -3.72 0.18
C GLY A 128 30.18 -2.83 -0.59
N PHE A 129 30.17 -1.51 -0.37
CA PHE A 129 30.96 -0.57 -1.16
C PHE A 129 32.46 -0.82 -0.95
N GLY A 130 33.20 -0.91 -2.06
CA GLY A 130 34.64 -1.16 -2.08
C GLY A 130 35.03 -2.63 -2.01
N VAL A 131 34.09 -3.56 -1.79
CA VAL A 131 34.38 -5.00 -1.69
C VAL A 131 34.05 -5.69 -3.00
N CYS A 132 35.06 -6.18 -3.72
CA CYS A 132 34.84 -7.05 -4.89
C CYS A 132 34.56 -8.51 -4.46
N ASP A 133 33.99 -9.32 -5.35
CA ASP A 133 33.61 -10.72 -5.07
C ASP A 133 34.76 -11.59 -4.52
N SER A 134 36.00 -11.31 -4.93
CA SER A 134 37.20 -12.03 -4.48
C SER A 134 38.04 -11.25 -3.46
N CYS A 135 37.58 -10.09 -2.99
CA CYS A 135 38.35 -9.20 -2.13
C CYS A 135 38.22 -9.59 -0.65
N SER A 136 39.32 -9.46 0.10
CA SER A 136 39.28 -9.55 1.57
C SER A 136 38.71 -8.26 2.17
N LYS A 137 37.82 -8.39 3.15
CA LYS A 137 37.31 -7.27 3.95
C LYS A 137 38.35 -6.69 4.92
N ASP A 138 39.52 -7.32 5.03
CA ASP A 138 40.66 -6.87 5.81
C ASP A 138 41.76 -6.22 4.95
N ASP A 139 41.50 -5.99 3.65
CA ASP A 139 42.45 -5.32 2.76
C ASP A 139 42.62 -3.83 3.18
N PRO A 140 43.85 -3.36 3.48
CA PRO A 140 44.09 -1.97 3.84
C PRO A 140 43.62 -0.97 2.78
N ALA A 141 43.58 -1.35 1.50
CA ALA A 141 43.19 -0.47 0.39
C ALA A 141 41.72 -0.05 0.43
N ILE A 142 40.88 -0.77 1.18
CA ILE A 142 39.45 -0.48 1.31
C ILE A 142 39.08 0.02 2.71
N SER A 143 40.07 0.19 3.59
CA SER A 143 39.85 0.57 5.00
C SER A 143 39.15 1.92 5.15
N ASP A 144 39.37 2.86 4.23
CA ASP A 144 38.70 4.17 4.18
C ASP A 144 37.18 4.07 3.94
N PHE A 145 36.70 2.95 3.40
CA PHE A 145 35.27 2.73 3.15
C PHE A 145 34.58 2.03 4.33
N LYS A 146 35.33 1.54 5.32
CA LYS A 146 34.80 0.80 6.45
C LYS A 146 33.94 1.69 7.34
N GLY A 147 32.81 1.16 7.79
CA GLY A 147 31.91 1.79 8.76
C GLY A 147 30.61 2.29 8.13
N PHE A 148 29.53 2.29 8.92
CA PHE A 148 28.18 2.55 8.42
C PHE A 148 28.05 3.87 7.65
N ALA A 149 28.53 4.98 8.23
CA ALA A 149 28.46 6.29 7.59
C ALA A 149 29.23 6.34 6.27
N ASN A 150 30.45 5.77 6.22
CA ASN A 150 31.26 5.70 5.01
C ASN A 150 30.56 4.88 3.93
N GLN A 151 30.02 3.71 4.29
CA GLN A 151 29.30 2.84 3.35
C GLN A 151 28.10 3.54 2.72
N VAL A 152 27.27 4.21 3.53
CA VAL A 152 26.12 5.00 3.05
C VAL A 152 26.58 6.15 2.16
N TYR A 153 27.59 6.91 2.59
CA TYR A 153 28.14 8.06 1.87
C TYR A 153 28.70 7.67 0.50
N TYR A 154 29.60 6.69 0.45
CA TYR A 154 30.30 6.33 -0.79
C TYR A 154 29.39 5.62 -1.79
N ALA A 155 28.44 4.81 -1.34
CA ALA A 155 27.45 4.20 -2.23
C ALA A 155 26.53 5.25 -2.87
N ALA A 156 26.01 6.20 -2.09
CA ALA A 156 25.20 7.30 -2.62
C ALA A 156 26.00 8.20 -3.58
N ARG A 157 27.24 8.55 -3.21
CA ARG A 157 28.15 9.31 -4.06
C ARG A 157 28.42 8.60 -5.38
N GLN A 158 28.70 7.30 -5.34
CA GLN A 158 28.97 6.51 -6.52
C GLN A 158 27.74 6.49 -7.45
N MET A 159 26.56 6.26 -6.89
CA MET A 159 25.31 6.25 -7.64
C MET A 159 25.06 7.59 -8.35
N ARG A 160 25.21 8.71 -7.63
CA ARG A 160 24.99 10.05 -8.21
C ARG A 160 26.12 10.51 -9.12
N GLU A 161 27.33 10.60 -8.60
CA GLU A 161 28.43 11.30 -9.26
C GLU A 161 29.15 10.45 -10.31
N LYS A 162 29.08 9.12 -10.23
CA LYS A 162 29.80 8.24 -11.15
C LYS A 162 28.90 7.53 -12.14
N TYR A 163 27.71 7.12 -11.74
CA TYR A 163 26.77 6.46 -12.66
C TYR A 163 25.85 7.47 -13.33
N TYR A 164 25.04 8.19 -12.55
CA TYR A 164 24.06 9.13 -13.09
C TYR A 164 24.70 10.29 -13.86
N MET A 165 25.70 10.97 -13.29
CA MET A 165 26.38 12.08 -13.99
C MET A 165 27.07 11.62 -15.28
N ARG A 166 27.61 10.39 -15.31
CA ARG A 166 28.22 9.86 -16.55
C ARG A 166 27.17 9.58 -17.62
N LEU A 167 26.00 9.04 -17.25
CA LEU A 167 24.87 8.88 -18.17
C LEU A 167 24.43 10.22 -18.75
N LEU A 168 24.34 11.26 -17.91
CA LEU A 168 24.01 12.61 -18.35
C LEU A 168 25.05 13.20 -19.32
N MET A 169 26.34 13.02 -19.04
CA MET A 169 27.41 13.66 -19.81
C MET A 169 27.82 12.89 -21.06
N ASN A 170 27.81 11.55 -21.00
CA ASN A 170 28.38 10.68 -22.03
C ASN A 170 27.33 9.79 -22.70
N GLY A 171 26.09 9.76 -22.21
CA GLY A 171 25.03 8.90 -22.73
C GLY A 171 25.13 7.42 -22.34
N GLU A 172 26.20 7.01 -21.63
CA GLU A 172 26.41 5.63 -21.18
C GLU A 172 27.22 5.54 -19.87
N THR A 173 27.05 4.46 -19.12
CA THR A 173 27.89 4.17 -17.95
C THR A 173 29.27 3.65 -18.38
N ARG A 174 30.17 3.42 -17.41
CA ARG A 174 31.50 2.86 -17.70
C ARG A 174 31.41 1.43 -18.29
N SER A 175 30.36 0.70 -17.93
CA SER A 175 30.10 -0.66 -18.42
C SER A 175 29.34 -0.68 -19.74
N GLY A 176 29.10 0.49 -20.36
CA GLY A 176 28.40 0.62 -21.63
C GLY A 176 26.87 0.53 -21.53
N TYR A 177 26.30 0.51 -20.32
CA TYR A 177 24.84 0.51 -20.14
C TYR A 177 24.26 1.91 -20.39
N ALA A 178 23.13 1.97 -21.09
CA ALA A 178 22.44 3.20 -21.45
C ALA A 178 20.96 2.91 -21.75
N PRO A 179 20.05 3.88 -21.60
CA PRO A 179 18.69 3.71 -22.06
C PRO A 179 18.62 3.37 -23.55
N GLY A 180 17.78 2.40 -23.92
CA GLY A 180 17.58 1.99 -25.31
C GLY A 180 18.71 1.16 -25.91
N ARG A 181 19.78 0.87 -25.15
CA ARG A 181 20.88 0.01 -25.61
C ARG A 181 20.71 -1.41 -25.08
N THR A 182 20.45 -2.34 -25.98
CA THR A 182 20.37 -3.77 -25.64
C THR A 182 21.75 -4.34 -25.33
N VAL A 183 21.84 -5.08 -24.22
CA VAL A 183 23.02 -5.80 -23.73
C VAL A 183 22.61 -7.18 -23.24
N GLU A 184 23.52 -8.15 -23.29
CA GLU A 184 23.28 -9.48 -22.72
C GLU A 184 23.72 -9.49 -21.25
N ILE A 185 22.80 -9.81 -20.33
CA ILE A 185 23.07 -9.95 -18.90
C ILE A 185 22.48 -11.28 -18.42
N ASP A 186 23.31 -12.14 -17.83
CA ASP A 186 22.95 -13.51 -17.42
C ASP A 186 22.23 -14.33 -18.53
N GLY A 187 22.63 -14.14 -19.79
CA GLY A 187 22.04 -14.82 -20.96
C GLY A 187 20.70 -14.24 -21.43
N ILE A 188 20.29 -13.08 -20.91
CA ILE A 188 19.04 -12.40 -21.24
C ILE A 188 19.35 -11.05 -21.88
N GLN A 189 18.64 -10.76 -22.98
CA GLN A 189 18.71 -9.45 -23.63
C GLN A 189 17.97 -8.42 -22.79
N VAL A 190 18.71 -7.49 -22.21
CA VAL A 190 18.20 -6.38 -21.40
C VAL A 190 18.43 -5.07 -22.14
N THR A 191 17.39 -4.26 -22.22
CA THR A 191 17.42 -2.91 -22.78
C THR A 191 16.95 -1.95 -21.69
N PRO A 192 17.86 -1.39 -20.88
CA PRO A 192 17.46 -0.42 -19.85
C PRO A 192 16.58 0.67 -20.45
N VAL A 193 15.48 1.03 -19.79
CA VAL A 193 14.56 2.07 -20.30
C VAL A 193 14.86 3.46 -19.73
N ASN A 194 15.63 3.55 -18.64
CA ASN A 194 15.94 4.79 -17.93
C ASN A 194 17.35 4.78 -17.31
N PHE A 195 17.75 5.91 -16.72
CA PHE A 195 19.09 6.06 -16.15
C PHE A 195 19.27 5.23 -14.87
N ALA A 196 18.22 5.11 -14.05
CA ALA A 196 18.22 4.31 -12.84
C ALA A 196 18.55 2.86 -13.15
N THR A 197 17.85 2.24 -14.11
CA THR A 197 18.08 0.85 -14.50
C THR A 197 19.48 0.66 -15.08
N ALA A 198 19.97 1.57 -15.93
CA ALA A 198 21.35 1.50 -16.44
C ALA A 198 22.40 1.63 -15.32
N ALA A 199 22.16 2.51 -14.34
CA ALA A 199 23.03 2.68 -13.18
C ALA A 199 22.99 1.46 -12.25
N LEU A 200 21.82 0.86 -12.05
CA LEU A 200 21.62 -0.34 -11.24
C LEU A 200 22.34 -1.56 -11.84
N TYR A 201 22.31 -1.74 -13.16
CA TYR A 201 23.12 -2.78 -13.82
C TYR A 201 24.62 -2.47 -13.79
N THR A 202 25.01 -1.19 -13.70
CA THR A 202 26.42 -0.83 -13.49
C THR A 202 26.88 -1.18 -12.08
N TYR A 203 25.99 -1.03 -11.10
CA TYR A 203 26.25 -1.39 -9.70
C TYR A 203 26.19 -2.91 -9.48
N THR A 204 25.19 -3.59 -10.04
CA THR A 204 25.02 -5.04 -9.96
C THR A 204 24.76 -5.60 -11.37
N PRO A 205 25.77 -6.14 -12.08
CA PRO A 205 25.61 -6.64 -13.45
C PRO A 205 24.97 -8.04 -13.51
N HIS A 206 23.92 -8.26 -12.71
CA HIS A 206 23.20 -9.53 -12.60
C HIS A 206 21.69 -9.32 -12.47
N ILE A 207 20.90 -10.16 -13.15
CA ILE A 207 19.44 -10.16 -13.10
C ILE A 207 18.96 -10.49 -11.68
N HIS A 208 19.51 -11.55 -11.07
CA HIS A 208 19.12 -11.98 -9.71
C HIS A 208 19.30 -10.87 -8.66
N GLY A 209 20.43 -10.15 -8.70
CA GLY A 209 20.70 -9.08 -7.75
C GLY A 209 19.79 -7.86 -7.93
N ASN A 210 19.38 -7.55 -9.16
CA ASN A 210 18.41 -6.47 -9.42
C ASN A 210 16.98 -6.91 -9.08
N MET A 211 16.62 -8.15 -9.36
CA MET A 211 15.34 -8.73 -8.95
C MET A 211 15.19 -8.73 -7.42
N ASN A 212 16.25 -9.03 -6.66
CA ASN A 212 16.21 -8.95 -5.20
C ASN A 212 15.99 -7.52 -4.70
N LEU A 213 16.63 -6.52 -5.32
CA LEU A 213 16.38 -5.11 -5.01
C LEU A 213 14.92 -4.75 -5.29
N TRP A 214 14.40 -5.12 -6.47
CA TRP A 214 13.02 -4.88 -6.87
C TRP A 214 12.02 -5.56 -5.92
N LYS A 215 12.28 -6.80 -5.48
CA LYS A 215 11.45 -7.50 -4.49
C LYS A 215 11.41 -6.76 -3.15
N ILE A 216 12.57 -6.30 -2.66
CA ILE A 216 12.65 -5.50 -1.43
C ILE A 216 11.89 -4.19 -1.59
N TRP A 217 12.11 -3.48 -2.70
CA TRP A 217 11.43 -2.23 -3.01
C TRP A 217 9.91 -2.41 -3.01
N ARG A 218 9.41 -3.42 -3.74
CA ARG A 218 7.97 -3.72 -3.80
C ARG A 218 7.39 -4.05 -2.43
N ARG A 219 8.05 -4.95 -1.69
CA ARG A 219 7.63 -5.36 -0.35
C ARG A 219 7.48 -4.18 0.62
N TRP A 220 8.26 -3.12 0.43
CA TRP A 220 8.29 -2.00 1.36
C TRP A 220 7.55 -0.75 0.88
N PHE A 221 7.44 -0.54 -0.43
CA PHE A 221 7.03 0.75 -0.98
C PHE A 221 5.90 0.66 -2.01
N SER A 222 5.44 -0.54 -2.38
CA SER A 222 4.21 -0.71 -3.18
C SER A 222 2.97 -0.58 -2.30
N LYS A 223 2.07 0.34 -2.63
CA LYS A 223 0.76 0.48 -1.96
C LYS A 223 -0.21 -0.56 -2.51
N LYS A 224 -0.31 -1.69 -1.80
CA LYS A 224 -1.15 -2.85 -2.11
C LYS A 224 -2.67 -2.63 -1.99
N PHE A 225 -3.11 -1.70 -1.16
CA PHE A 225 -4.49 -1.54 -0.68
C PHE A 225 -5.07 -0.25 -1.22
N THR A 226 -6.28 -0.37 -1.77
CA THR A 226 -7.05 0.73 -2.32
C THR A 226 -7.68 1.59 -1.23
N ASN A 227 -8.13 2.79 -1.60
CA ASN A 227 -8.93 3.63 -0.72
C ASN A 227 -10.16 2.87 -0.20
N GLY A 228 -10.44 2.96 1.09
CA GLY A 228 -11.57 2.30 1.75
C GLY A 228 -11.25 0.94 2.36
N THR A 229 -10.10 0.34 2.05
CA THR A 229 -9.72 -0.98 2.60
C THR A 229 -9.44 -0.92 4.11
N VAL A 230 -9.98 -1.89 4.85
CA VAL A 230 -9.72 -2.05 6.29
C VAL A 230 -8.70 -3.15 6.48
N VAL A 231 -7.67 -2.87 7.29
CA VAL A 231 -6.54 -3.78 7.50
C VAL A 231 -6.26 -3.96 8.98
N LYS A 232 -5.83 -5.17 9.35
CA LYS A 232 -5.41 -5.52 10.72
C LYS A 232 -3.96 -5.99 10.69
N GLY A 233 -3.12 -5.28 11.44
CA GLY A 233 -1.69 -5.55 11.55
C GLY A 233 -1.37 -6.81 12.35
N ILE A 234 -0.38 -7.58 11.90
CA ILE A 234 0.19 -8.72 12.61
C ILE A 234 1.69 -8.44 12.87
N PRO A 235 2.20 -8.63 14.11
CA PRO A 235 1.50 -9.14 15.30
C PRO A 235 0.79 -8.07 16.15
N SER A 236 0.87 -6.79 15.81
CA SER A 236 0.35 -5.71 16.67
C SER A 236 -1.14 -5.84 17.03
N GLY A 237 -1.95 -6.40 16.12
CA GLY A 237 -3.40 -6.46 16.24
C GLY A 237 -4.10 -5.13 15.98
N ASN A 238 -3.35 -4.08 15.62
CA ASN A 238 -3.90 -2.75 15.36
C ASN A 238 -4.74 -2.75 14.08
N VAL A 239 -5.88 -2.04 14.11
CA VAL A 239 -6.77 -1.90 12.95
C VAL A 239 -6.59 -0.52 12.34
N TYR A 240 -6.49 -0.48 11.01
CA TYR A 240 -6.34 0.75 10.25
C TYR A 240 -7.36 0.83 9.11
N TRP A 241 -7.77 2.04 8.77
CA TRP A 241 -8.49 2.34 7.55
C TRP A 241 -7.54 2.96 6.52
N ILE A 242 -7.43 2.35 5.35
CA ILE A 242 -6.63 2.89 4.25
C ILE A 242 -7.43 3.98 3.56
N ARG A 243 -6.99 5.22 3.69
CA ARG A 243 -7.68 6.41 3.17
C ARG A 243 -6.67 7.39 2.59
N TYR A 244 -6.92 7.86 1.37
CA TYR A 244 -6.10 8.86 0.67
C TYR A 244 -4.60 8.51 0.64
N GLY A 245 -4.29 7.21 0.48
CA GLY A 245 -2.92 6.70 0.46
C GLY A 245 -2.22 6.64 1.82
N GLN A 246 -2.93 6.90 2.92
CA GLN A 246 -2.47 6.78 4.31
C GLN A 246 -3.15 5.60 5.02
N LYS A 247 -2.51 5.04 6.04
CA LYS A 247 -3.15 4.16 7.04
C LYS A 247 -3.59 5.02 8.22
N ARG A 248 -4.89 5.07 8.50
CA ARG A 248 -5.43 5.81 9.65
C ARG A 248 -5.75 4.82 10.77
N PRO A 249 -5.08 4.88 11.94
CA PRO A 249 -5.38 3.97 13.04
C PRO A 249 -6.72 4.30 13.69
N PHE A 250 -7.48 3.28 14.08
CA PHE A 250 -8.63 3.47 14.97
C PHE A 250 -8.15 3.52 16.42
N ALA A 251 -8.64 4.48 17.21
CA ALA A 251 -8.25 4.62 18.61
C ALA A 251 -8.70 3.43 19.48
N SER A 252 -9.76 2.74 19.07
CA SER A 252 -10.20 1.49 19.69
C SER A 252 -10.96 0.61 18.71
N LEU A 253 -11.09 -0.68 19.06
CA LEU A 253 -11.91 -1.62 18.30
C LEU A 253 -13.39 -1.19 18.25
N SER A 254 -13.90 -0.61 19.34
CA SER A 254 -15.27 -0.09 19.41
C SER A 254 -15.51 1.00 18.38
N VAL A 255 -14.56 1.94 18.23
CA VAL A 255 -14.64 2.98 17.19
C VAL A 255 -14.66 2.34 15.81
N ALA A 256 -13.77 1.38 15.55
CA ALA A 256 -13.72 0.69 14.27
C ALA A 256 -15.06 -0.01 13.94
N MET A 257 -15.67 -0.72 14.91
CA MET A 257 -16.95 -1.42 14.72
C MET A 257 -18.13 -0.50 14.39
N THR A 258 -18.06 0.80 14.69
CA THR A 258 -19.12 1.75 14.32
C THR A 258 -19.01 2.27 12.89
N LEU A 259 -17.82 2.17 12.29
CA LEU A 259 -17.50 2.77 11.00
C LEU A 259 -17.29 1.73 9.90
N VAL A 260 -16.82 0.53 10.26
CA VAL A 260 -16.43 -0.49 9.30
C VAL A 260 -16.82 -1.89 9.75
N ASP A 261 -17.03 -2.77 8.77
CA ASP A 261 -17.21 -4.19 8.99
C ASP A 261 -15.85 -4.88 9.17
N LEU A 262 -15.52 -5.22 10.42
CA LEU A 262 -14.24 -5.84 10.76
C LEU A 262 -14.09 -7.28 10.27
N GLU A 263 -15.17 -7.97 9.91
CA GLU A 263 -15.06 -9.31 9.30
C GLU A 263 -14.43 -9.23 7.90
N LYS A 264 -14.67 -8.09 7.23
CA LYS A 264 -14.06 -7.77 5.93
C LYS A 264 -12.59 -7.34 6.02
N ALA A 265 -12.05 -7.12 7.22
CA ALA A 265 -10.67 -6.68 7.38
C ALA A 265 -9.65 -7.71 6.83
N ILE A 266 -8.64 -7.19 6.15
CA ILE A 266 -7.50 -7.95 5.62
C ILE A 266 -6.44 -8.03 6.72
N GLU A 267 -5.99 -9.25 7.03
CA GLU A 267 -4.85 -9.45 7.92
C GLU A 267 -3.54 -9.31 7.14
N VAL A 268 -2.63 -8.48 7.64
CA VAL A 268 -1.41 -8.11 6.93
C VAL A 268 -0.30 -7.83 7.94
N SER A 269 0.96 -8.07 7.59
CA SER A 269 2.06 -7.82 8.52
C SER A 269 2.22 -6.32 8.79
N ASP A 270 2.63 -5.97 10.02
CA ASP A 270 2.97 -4.58 10.37
C ASP A 270 4.09 -4.02 9.46
N SER A 271 4.97 -4.91 9.00
CA SER A 271 6.05 -4.64 8.05
C SER A 271 5.55 -4.18 6.68
N GLU A 272 4.48 -4.78 6.14
CA GLU A 272 3.85 -4.35 4.89
C GLU A 272 3.04 -3.07 5.09
N LEU A 273 2.40 -2.90 6.25
CA LEU A 273 1.72 -1.64 6.60
C LEU A 273 2.69 -0.46 6.73
N ALA A 274 3.98 -0.70 6.91
CA ALA A 274 5.02 0.31 6.83
C ALA A 274 5.27 0.84 5.41
N ALA A 275 4.51 0.40 4.39
CA ALA A 275 4.43 1.06 3.09
C ALA A 275 3.52 2.31 3.10
N TYR A 276 2.56 2.38 4.03
CA TYR A 276 1.58 3.48 4.12
C TYR A 276 2.02 4.52 5.13
N GLU A 277 1.98 5.78 4.71
CA GLU A 277 2.10 6.90 5.65
C GLU A 277 1.03 6.80 6.73
N GLU A 278 1.41 7.06 7.97
CA GLU A 278 0.46 7.03 9.07
C GLU A 278 -0.31 8.35 9.10
N GLY A 279 -1.63 8.25 8.93
CA GLY A 279 -2.54 9.39 9.00
C GLY A 279 -3.07 9.61 10.41
N ALA A 280 -3.83 10.70 10.60
CA ALA A 280 -4.41 11.03 11.89
C ALA A 280 -5.37 9.92 12.37
N ALA A 281 -5.28 9.58 13.66
CA ALA A 281 -6.11 8.57 14.29
C ALA A 281 -7.60 8.95 14.25
N ILE A 282 -8.45 7.93 14.08
CA ILE A 282 -9.90 8.03 14.15
C ILE A 282 -10.28 7.76 15.61
N GLN A 283 -10.61 8.84 16.32
CA GLN A 283 -10.72 8.84 17.79
C GLN A 283 -12.11 8.45 18.30
N PHE A 284 -13.15 8.81 17.56
CA PHE A 284 -14.53 8.78 18.03
C PHE A 284 -15.43 8.03 17.04
N PRO A 285 -16.48 7.36 17.53
CA PRO A 285 -17.44 6.70 16.67
C PRO A 285 -18.25 7.72 15.85
N ASN A 286 -18.88 7.25 14.78
CA ASN A 286 -19.80 8.08 14.01
C ASN A 286 -20.97 8.54 14.91
N TYR A 287 -21.42 9.78 14.74
CA TYR A 287 -22.47 10.43 15.53
C TYR A 287 -22.13 10.69 17.01
N ALA A 288 -20.85 10.63 17.40
CA ALA A 288 -20.42 11.05 18.73
C ALA A 288 -20.73 12.53 18.97
N LEU A 289 -21.22 12.85 20.18
CA LEU A 289 -21.44 14.22 20.64
C LEU A 289 -20.27 14.64 21.52
N LEU A 290 -19.52 15.66 21.10
CA LEU A 290 -18.29 16.08 21.77
C LEU A 290 -18.38 17.53 22.23
N ARG A 291 -18.01 17.82 23.48
CA ARG A 291 -17.93 19.18 24.03
C ARG A 291 -16.49 19.62 24.14
N ASP A 292 -16.15 20.70 23.44
CA ASP A 292 -14.82 21.30 23.49
C ASP A 292 -14.60 22.12 24.79
N PRO A 293 -13.35 22.55 25.10
CA PRO A 293 -13.05 23.33 26.29
C PRO A 293 -13.77 24.69 26.36
N ASN A 294 -14.22 25.22 25.21
CA ASN A 294 -14.97 26.47 25.13
C ASN A 294 -16.49 26.25 25.33
N GLY A 295 -16.91 25.01 25.56
CA GLY A 295 -18.30 24.63 25.80
C GLY A 295 -19.13 24.44 24.53
N LYS A 296 -18.54 24.50 23.33
CA LYS A 296 -19.26 24.19 22.08
C LYS A 296 -19.47 22.69 21.97
N ILE A 297 -20.63 22.30 21.46
CA ILE A 297 -20.98 20.90 21.23
C ILE A 297 -20.90 20.60 19.73
N TRP A 298 -20.24 19.51 19.39
CA TRP A 298 -19.97 19.04 18.04
C TRP A 298 -20.62 17.67 17.85
N LEU A 299 -21.23 17.44 16.69
CA LEU A 299 -21.61 16.10 16.23
C LEU A 299 -20.53 15.62 15.26
N ILE A 300 -19.94 14.46 15.52
CA ILE A 300 -19.06 13.78 14.56
C ILE A 300 -19.93 13.10 13.51
N VAL A 301 -19.70 13.40 12.24
CA VAL A 301 -20.33 12.71 11.11
C VAL A 301 -19.21 12.32 10.15
N ASP A 302 -18.93 11.03 10.07
CA ASP A 302 -17.79 10.45 9.35
C ASP A 302 -16.44 11.09 9.74
N GLU A 303 -15.85 11.91 8.84
CA GLU A 303 -14.58 12.60 9.04
C GLU A 303 -14.78 14.08 9.45
N ASP A 304 -16.03 14.54 9.58
CA ASP A 304 -16.38 15.92 9.92
C ASP A 304 -16.81 16.07 11.39
N ARG A 305 -16.48 17.22 11.98
CA ARG A 305 -17.11 17.75 13.18
C ARG A 305 -18.05 18.89 12.82
N ARG A 306 -19.31 18.77 13.21
CA ARG A 306 -20.37 19.73 12.90
C ARG A 306 -20.81 20.43 14.18
N HIS A 307 -20.58 21.74 14.25
CA HIS A 307 -20.96 22.53 15.43
C HIS A 307 -22.48 22.61 15.57
N ILE A 308 -23.01 22.25 16.73
CA ILE A 308 -24.42 22.45 17.10
C ILE A 308 -24.59 23.88 17.60
N ALA A 309 -25.46 24.65 16.95
CA ALA A 309 -25.52 26.11 17.12
C ALA A 309 -25.80 26.56 18.56
N ASP A 310 -26.69 25.86 19.24
CA ASP A 310 -27.23 26.21 20.55
C ASP A 310 -28.00 25.02 21.16
N MET A 311 -28.40 25.19 22.43
CA MET A 311 -29.14 24.15 23.16
C MET A 311 -30.59 23.97 22.67
N GLU A 312 -31.16 24.92 21.94
CA GLU A 312 -32.46 24.75 21.31
C GLU A 312 -32.35 23.74 20.16
N THR A 313 -31.38 23.96 19.27
CA THR A 313 -30.99 23.04 18.21
C THR A 313 -30.68 21.65 18.79
N PHE A 314 -29.90 21.60 19.86
CA PHE A 314 -29.51 20.36 20.52
C PHE A 314 -30.74 19.52 20.93
N ARG A 315 -31.70 20.15 21.61
CA ARG A 315 -32.93 19.49 22.06
C ARG A 315 -33.88 19.16 20.90
N LYS A 316 -33.95 20.00 19.87
CA LYS A 316 -34.82 19.79 18.71
C LYS A 316 -34.54 18.46 18.01
N PHE A 317 -33.26 18.11 17.86
CA PHE A 317 -32.85 16.86 17.22
C PHE A 317 -32.81 15.67 18.19
N GLY A 318 -33.23 15.86 19.44
CA GLY A 318 -33.33 14.79 20.44
C GLY A 318 -32.00 14.35 21.02
N PHE A 319 -30.93 15.13 20.84
CA PHE A 319 -29.65 14.83 21.46
C PHE A 319 -29.76 14.91 22.99
N ASN A 320 -29.02 14.04 23.68
CA ASN A 320 -29.01 13.99 25.13
C ASN A 320 -27.67 14.47 25.69
N MET A 321 -27.70 15.32 26.72
CA MET A 321 -26.49 15.82 27.38
C MET A 321 -25.67 14.71 28.04
N ASP A 322 -26.31 13.61 28.43
CA ASP A 322 -25.63 12.44 29.01
C ASP A 322 -24.78 11.69 27.97
N GLU A 323 -25.03 11.89 26.67
CA GLU A 323 -24.27 11.32 25.56
C GLU A 323 -23.08 12.21 25.16
N VAL A 324 -22.95 13.40 25.76
CA VAL A 324 -21.91 14.38 25.39
C VAL A 324 -20.60 14.09 26.14
N GLU A 325 -19.57 13.73 25.39
CA GLU A 325 -18.22 13.50 25.90
C GLU A 325 -17.40 14.80 25.90
N ALA A 326 -16.68 15.10 26.99
CA ALA A 326 -15.82 16.26 27.06
C ALA A 326 -14.43 15.95 26.48
N VAL A 327 -13.96 16.79 25.55
CA VAL A 327 -12.70 16.58 24.81
C VAL A 327 -11.81 17.82 24.82
N GLN A 328 -10.55 17.65 24.43
CA GLN A 328 -9.61 18.75 24.21
C GLN A 328 -9.61 19.18 22.74
N ASP A 329 -9.09 20.39 22.45
CA ASP A 329 -9.00 20.89 21.07
C ASP A 329 -8.18 19.95 20.17
N VAL A 330 -7.12 19.33 20.72
CA VAL A 330 -6.26 18.38 20.01
C VAL A 330 -7.04 17.15 19.51
N ASP A 331 -8.05 16.69 20.27
CA ASP A 331 -8.85 15.51 19.91
C ASP A 331 -9.74 15.75 18.69
N LEU A 332 -10.04 17.03 18.41
CA LEU A 332 -10.87 17.46 17.29
C LEU A 332 -10.07 17.86 16.05
N THR A 333 -8.73 17.93 16.14
CA THR A 333 -7.88 18.38 15.02
C THR A 333 -7.84 17.42 13.85
N SER A 334 -8.15 16.14 14.08
CA SER A 334 -8.20 15.11 13.04
C SER A 334 -9.50 15.10 12.22
N TYR A 335 -10.48 15.94 12.59
CA TYR A 335 -11.77 16.07 11.90
C TYR A 335 -11.88 17.42 11.19
N THR A 336 -12.38 17.39 9.96
CA THR A 336 -12.67 18.59 9.17
C THR A 336 -13.90 19.33 9.72
N ILE A 337 -13.96 20.64 9.54
CA ILE A 337 -15.12 21.42 10.01
C ILE A 337 -16.24 21.27 8.98
N GLY A 338 -17.29 20.55 9.35
CA GLY A 338 -18.48 20.38 8.53
C GLY A 338 -19.50 21.52 8.72
N GLN A 339 -20.60 21.45 7.97
CA GLN A 339 -21.66 22.45 8.05
C GLN A 339 -22.27 22.50 9.46
N LYS A 340 -22.36 23.72 10.01
CA LYS A 340 -23.00 24.01 11.31
C LYS A 340 -24.44 23.50 11.34
N ILE A 341 -24.82 22.83 12.42
CA ILE A 341 -26.19 22.35 12.68
C ILE A 341 -26.94 23.47 13.40
N THR A 342 -28.02 23.94 12.81
CA THR A 342 -28.96 24.94 13.35
C THR A 342 -30.34 24.33 13.51
N VAL A 343 -31.27 25.04 14.15
CA VAL A 343 -32.68 24.60 14.22
C VAL A 343 -33.26 24.28 12.84
N ASP A 344 -32.81 24.95 11.78
CA ASP A 344 -33.32 24.75 10.41
C ASP A 344 -32.61 23.63 9.65
N SER A 345 -31.58 23.02 10.23
CA SER A 345 -30.86 21.92 9.58
C SER A 345 -31.77 20.72 9.35
N MET A 346 -31.71 20.14 8.16
CA MET A 346 -32.52 18.98 7.81
C MET A 346 -31.66 17.72 7.86
N TYR A 347 -32.12 16.69 8.58
CA TYR A 347 -31.49 15.37 8.65
C TYR A 347 -30.00 15.37 9.05
N PRO A 348 -29.61 15.91 10.22
CA PRO A 348 -28.19 16.00 10.61
C PRO A 348 -27.47 14.66 10.82
N GLN A 349 -28.20 13.55 11.00
CA GLN A 349 -27.66 12.18 11.19
C GLN A 349 -27.97 11.24 10.00
N GLY A 350 -28.45 11.78 8.88
CA GLY A 350 -28.86 10.98 7.74
C GLY A 350 -30.15 10.17 7.95
N ARG A 351 -30.95 10.00 6.90
CA ARG A 351 -32.15 9.14 6.93
C ARG A 351 -32.61 8.76 5.54
N LEU A 352 -33.17 7.56 5.40
CA LEU A 352 -33.97 7.21 4.23
C LEU A 352 -35.30 7.96 4.24
N VAL A 353 -35.63 8.66 3.15
CA VAL A 353 -36.89 9.35 2.96
C VAL A 353 -37.56 8.92 1.65
N GLN A 354 -38.89 8.98 1.63
CA GLN A 354 -39.71 8.61 0.49
C GLN A 354 -40.94 9.51 0.44
N VAL A 355 -41.27 10.03 -0.74
CA VAL A 355 -42.49 10.82 -0.91
C VAL A 355 -43.69 9.88 -0.91
N GLU A 356 -44.72 10.25 -0.17
CA GLU A 356 -45.94 9.45 -0.03
C GLU A 356 -46.53 9.10 -1.41
N GLY A 357 -46.79 7.81 -1.64
CA GLY A 357 -47.32 7.30 -2.91
C GLY A 357 -46.30 7.13 -4.05
N LEU A 358 -45.07 7.62 -3.91
CA LEU A 358 -43.99 7.40 -4.89
C LEU A 358 -43.10 6.21 -4.49
N ARG A 359 -42.50 5.56 -5.49
CA ARG A 359 -41.58 4.43 -5.27
C ARG A 359 -40.12 4.84 -5.05
N ALA A 360 -39.75 6.06 -5.44
CA ALA A 360 -38.37 6.52 -5.33
C ALA A 360 -37.98 6.73 -3.87
N VAL A 361 -36.86 6.14 -3.47
CA VAL A 361 -36.29 6.29 -2.13
C VAL A 361 -35.04 7.17 -2.23
N TRP A 362 -34.87 8.05 -1.27
CA TRP A 362 -33.77 8.99 -1.18
C TRP A 362 -33.04 8.81 0.15
N TYR A 363 -31.72 9.00 0.15
CA TYR A 363 -30.96 9.21 1.37
C TYR A 363 -30.85 10.72 1.58
N ALA A 364 -31.35 11.22 2.71
CA ALA A 364 -31.32 12.63 3.06
C ALA A 364 -30.39 12.84 4.25
N GLU A 365 -29.37 13.68 4.08
CA GLU A 365 -28.40 13.99 5.12
C GLU A 365 -27.91 15.43 4.98
N GLY A 366 -27.87 16.17 6.09
CA GLY A 366 -27.30 17.52 6.13
C GLY A 366 -27.93 18.50 5.13
N GLY A 367 -29.23 18.41 4.88
CA GLY A 367 -29.93 19.26 3.91
C GLY A 367 -29.80 18.83 2.45
N LYS A 368 -29.09 17.74 2.17
CA LYS A 368 -28.93 17.18 0.83
C LYS A 368 -29.76 15.91 0.66
N LYS A 369 -30.07 15.56 -0.59
CA LYS A 369 -30.73 14.30 -0.98
C LYS A 369 -29.98 13.58 -2.08
N GLN A 370 -29.86 12.27 -1.94
CA GLN A 370 -29.27 11.38 -2.94
C GLN A 370 -30.31 10.33 -3.35
N LEU A 371 -30.51 10.17 -4.66
CA LEU A 371 -31.42 9.16 -5.16
C LEU A 371 -30.81 7.77 -5.01
N LEU A 372 -31.51 6.84 -4.34
CA LEU A 372 -31.20 5.42 -4.40
C LEU A 372 -31.75 4.89 -5.73
N ARG A 373 -30.91 4.91 -6.77
CA ARG A 373 -31.30 4.50 -8.14
C ARG A 373 -31.69 3.03 -8.24
N HIS A 374 -31.37 2.22 -7.25
CA HIS A 374 -31.66 0.80 -7.24
C HIS A 374 -32.03 0.32 -5.82
N PRO A 375 -33.08 -0.53 -5.66
CA PRO A 375 -33.53 -0.99 -4.35
C PRO A 375 -32.51 -1.86 -3.60
N ALA A 376 -31.52 -2.44 -4.29
CA ALA A 376 -30.46 -3.24 -3.66
C ALA A 376 -29.66 -2.48 -2.60
N PHE A 377 -29.57 -1.14 -2.66
CA PHE A 377 -28.95 -0.35 -1.60
C PHE A 377 -29.63 -0.55 -0.24
N LEU A 378 -30.94 -0.81 -0.21
CA LEU A 378 -31.67 -1.06 1.04
C LEU A 378 -31.18 -2.34 1.73
N SER A 379 -30.91 -3.40 0.97
CA SER A 379 -30.34 -4.62 1.52
C SER A 379 -28.85 -4.53 1.82
N LEU A 380 -28.11 -3.72 1.05
CA LEU A 380 -26.65 -3.60 1.20
C LEU A 380 -26.25 -2.73 2.40
N TYR A 381 -26.87 -1.57 2.57
CA TYR A 381 -26.41 -0.55 3.55
C TYR A 381 -27.46 -0.11 4.55
N PHE A 382 -28.74 -0.37 4.28
CA PHE A 382 -29.85 0.10 5.13
C PHE A 382 -30.72 -1.06 5.61
N ALA A 383 -30.13 -2.22 5.84
CA ALA A 383 -30.86 -3.43 6.21
C ALA A 383 -31.70 -3.18 7.47
N GLY A 384 -33.00 -3.45 7.37
CA GLY A 384 -33.96 -3.24 8.47
C GLY A 384 -34.45 -1.80 8.65
N GLN A 385 -33.89 -0.82 7.95
CA GLN A 385 -34.39 0.56 7.98
C GLN A 385 -35.59 0.73 7.06
N ARG A 386 -36.56 1.55 7.48
CA ARG A 386 -37.73 1.91 6.68
C ARG A 386 -37.65 3.38 6.28
N PRO A 387 -37.86 3.73 4.99
CA PRO A 387 -37.92 5.13 4.59
C PRO A 387 -39.02 5.88 5.33
N GLN A 388 -38.66 7.04 5.89
CA GLN A 388 -39.61 7.99 6.45
C GLN A 388 -40.47 8.56 5.32
N GLN A 389 -41.79 8.49 5.47
CA GLN A 389 -42.70 9.12 4.53
C GLN A 389 -42.69 10.64 4.73
N ILE A 390 -42.51 11.39 3.65
CA ILE A 390 -42.46 12.86 3.62
C ILE A 390 -43.33 13.42 2.49
N GLN A 391 -43.61 14.71 2.54
CA GLN A 391 -44.29 15.41 1.44
C GLN A 391 -43.31 15.79 0.33
N GLN A 392 -43.81 15.99 -0.89
CA GLN A 392 -42.98 16.41 -2.02
C GLN A 392 -42.27 17.75 -1.75
N SER A 393 -42.93 18.69 -1.07
CA SER A 393 -42.35 19.98 -0.69
C SER A 393 -41.13 19.84 0.22
N ASP A 394 -41.14 18.86 1.13
CA ASP A 394 -40.02 18.63 2.05
C ASP A 394 -38.83 18.03 1.30
N LEU A 395 -39.09 17.14 0.33
CA LEU A 395 -38.05 16.61 -0.55
C LEU A 395 -37.45 17.72 -1.40
N ASP A 396 -38.29 18.60 -1.97
CA ASP A 396 -37.87 19.70 -2.85
C ASP A 396 -37.04 20.77 -2.14
N ALA A 397 -37.20 20.92 -0.82
CA ALA A 397 -36.37 21.78 0.02
C ALA A 397 -34.93 21.27 0.19
N LEU A 398 -34.67 19.98 -0.06
CA LEU A 398 -33.32 19.40 0.01
C LEU A 398 -32.54 19.63 -1.28
N GLU A 399 -31.27 19.97 -1.14
CA GLU A 399 -30.33 20.12 -2.24
C GLU A 399 -30.05 18.76 -2.90
N LEU A 400 -30.21 18.67 -4.22
CA LEU A 400 -29.97 17.44 -4.96
C LEU A 400 -28.46 17.18 -5.10
N SER A 401 -27.99 16.06 -4.57
CA SER A 401 -26.62 15.56 -4.72
C SER A 401 -26.54 14.46 -5.79
N ALA A 402 -25.30 14.07 -6.11
CA ALA A 402 -25.05 12.89 -6.93
C ALA A 402 -25.79 11.66 -6.36
N PRO A 403 -26.25 10.73 -7.21
CA PRO A 403 -26.94 9.52 -6.78
C PRO A 403 -26.15 8.76 -5.70
N TYR A 404 -26.87 8.00 -4.87
CA TYR A 404 -26.22 7.12 -3.91
C TYR A 404 -25.48 6.01 -4.67
N VAL A 405 -24.24 5.72 -4.25
CA VAL A 405 -23.31 4.80 -4.93
C VAL A 405 -22.76 3.76 -3.95
N ILE A 406 -22.14 2.70 -4.49
CA ILE A 406 -21.43 1.70 -3.69
C ILE A 406 -20.21 2.38 -3.02
N HIS A 407 -19.95 2.05 -1.76
CA HIS A 407 -18.88 2.67 -0.98
C HIS A 407 -17.48 2.19 -1.42
N ASP A 408 -16.49 3.08 -1.28
CA ASP A 408 -15.08 2.77 -1.52
C ASP A 408 -14.62 1.59 -0.64
N GLY A 409 -13.79 0.72 -1.21
CA GLY A 409 -13.24 -0.48 -0.57
C GLY A 409 -14.10 -1.74 -0.76
N GLU A 410 -15.33 -1.62 -1.27
CA GLU A 410 -16.19 -2.78 -1.54
C GLU A 410 -15.71 -3.57 -2.76
N LEU A 411 -15.73 -4.89 -2.63
CA LEU A 411 -15.49 -5.84 -3.71
C LEU A 411 -16.83 -6.21 -4.33
N VAL A 412 -16.96 -6.04 -5.63
CA VAL A 412 -18.24 -6.19 -6.32
C VAL A 412 -18.11 -7.01 -7.59
N LYS A 413 -19.15 -7.78 -7.91
CA LYS A 413 -19.34 -8.37 -9.24
C LYS A 413 -20.79 -8.20 -9.66
N SER A 414 -21.02 -8.30 -10.97
CA SER A 414 -22.38 -8.37 -11.48
C SER A 414 -22.97 -9.77 -11.29
N ASP A 415 -24.29 -9.85 -11.15
CA ASP A 415 -25.08 -11.07 -11.32
C ASP A 415 -25.05 -11.62 -12.76
N ASP A 416 -24.79 -10.76 -13.75
CA ASP A 416 -24.76 -11.10 -15.19
C ASP A 416 -23.35 -11.47 -15.70
N HIS A 417 -22.28 -11.07 -15.00
CA HIS A 417 -20.90 -11.27 -15.45
C HIS A 417 -19.92 -11.61 -14.30
N PRO A 418 -19.00 -12.58 -14.47
CA PRO A 418 -18.13 -13.05 -13.38
C PRO A 418 -16.96 -12.11 -13.02
N ALA A 419 -16.72 -11.05 -13.80
CA ALA A 419 -15.65 -10.10 -13.53
C ALA A 419 -15.84 -9.42 -12.17
N VAL A 420 -14.76 -9.36 -11.39
CA VAL A 420 -14.74 -8.75 -10.06
C VAL A 420 -14.04 -7.40 -10.14
N PHE A 421 -14.56 -6.43 -9.38
CA PHE A 421 -14.07 -5.07 -9.30
C PHE A 421 -13.92 -4.67 -7.83
N VAL A 422 -13.05 -3.71 -7.56
CA VAL A 422 -13.03 -2.95 -6.31
C VAL A 422 -13.53 -1.53 -6.59
N ILE A 423 -14.34 -0.97 -5.69
CA ILE A 423 -14.73 0.43 -5.75
C ILE A 423 -13.64 1.28 -5.08
N GLU A 424 -13.11 2.26 -5.80
CA GLU A 424 -12.09 3.17 -5.28
C GLU A 424 -12.36 4.57 -5.79
N HIS A 425 -12.47 5.55 -4.89
CA HIS A 425 -12.81 6.94 -5.23
C HIS A 425 -14.07 7.06 -6.11
N GLY A 426 -15.06 6.20 -5.88
CA GLY A 426 -16.31 6.16 -6.65
C GLY A 426 -16.23 5.52 -8.04
N ILE A 427 -15.07 5.04 -8.50
CA ILE A 427 -14.94 4.29 -9.77
C ILE A 427 -14.78 2.79 -9.52
N LYS A 428 -15.20 1.94 -10.47
CA LYS A 428 -15.00 0.48 -10.40
C LYS A 428 -13.70 0.11 -11.11
N ARG A 429 -12.75 -0.46 -10.39
CA ARG A 429 -11.45 -0.89 -10.94
C ARG A 429 -11.46 -2.41 -11.15
N PRO A 430 -11.25 -2.91 -12.38
CA PRO A 430 -11.22 -4.34 -12.66
C PRO A 430 -10.11 -5.07 -11.90
N ILE A 431 -10.40 -6.27 -11.38
CA ILE A 431 -9.40 -7.17 -10.79
C ILE A 431 -9.06 -8.23 -11.85
N PRO A 432 -7.85 -8.22 -12.42
CA PRO A 432 -7.55 -8.95 -13.66
C PRO A 432 -7.39 -10.47 -13.48
N SER A 433 -7.08 -10.94 -12.27
CA SER A 433 -6.92 -12.38 -11.98
C SER A 433 -7.21 -12.73 -10.52
N GLY A 434 -7.44 -14.02 -10.26
CA GLY A 434 -7.53 -14.56 -8.91
C GLY A 434 -6.23 -14.37 -8.12
N ASP A 435 -5.08 -14.45 -8.79
CA ASP A 435 -3.78 -14.22 -8.15
C ASP A 435 -3.67 -12.79 -7.61
N VAL A 436 -4.07 -11.78 -8.39
CA VAL A 436 -4.11 -10.37 -7.91
C VAL A 436 -5.07 -10.22 -6.72
N PHE A 437 -6.21 -10.91 -6.77
CA PHE A 437 -7.20 -10.88 -5.71
C PHE A 437 -6.64 -11.45 -4.39
N GLU A 438 -6.06 -12.65 -4.47
CA GLU A 438 -5.55 -13.38 -3.31
C GLU A 438 -4.27 -12.76 -2.77
N GLU A 439 -3.38 -12.28 -3.65
CA GLU A 439 -2.16 -11.59 -3.23
C GLU A 439 -2.51 -10.32 -2.46
N THR A 440 -3.53 -9.56 -2.88
CA THR A 440 -4.05 -8.38 -2.14
C THR A 440 -4.57 -8.76 -0.74
N GLY A 441 -4.88 -10.03 -0.48
CA GLY A 441 -5.46 -10.49 0.79
C GLY A 441 -6.98 -10.31 0.85
N TRP A 442 -7.62 -10.02 -0.28
CA TRP A 442 -9.07 -9.99 -0.36
C TRP A 442 -9.66 -11.39 -0.17
N LYS A 443 -10.85 -11.46 0.43
CA LYS A 443 -11.55 -12.71 0.69
C LYS A 443 -12.68 -12.86 -0.31
N TRP A 444 -12.76 -14.00 -0.99
CA TRP A 444 -13.82 -14.29 -1.97
C TRP A 444 -15.23 -14.18 -1.37
N SER A 445 -15.36 -14.46 -0.07
CA SER A 445 -16.61 -14.28 0.69
C SER A 445 -17.09 -12.83 0.80
N ASN A 446 -16.20 -11.85 0.61
CA ASN A 446 -16.50 -10.43 0.75
C ASN A 446 -17.02 -9.82 -0.55
N ILE A 447 -17.07 -10.58 -1.65
CA ILE A 447 -17.55 -10.07 -2.93
C ILE A 447 -19.07 -9.92 -2.88
N LEU A 448 -19.53 -8.67 -2.99
CA LEU A 448 -20.93 -8.34 -3.16
C LEU A 448 -21.36 -8.67 -4.59
N THR A 449 -22.38 -9.52 -4.73
CA THR A 449 -23.03 -9.74 -6.03
C THR A 449 -24.15 -8.72 -6.17
N VAL A 450 -24.05 -7.86 -7.17
CA VAL A 450 -24.99 -6.75 -7.38
C VAL A 450 -25.55 -6.77 -8.80
N PRO A 451 -26.75 -6.21 -9.03
CA PRO A 451 -27.28 -6.06 -10.39
C PRO A 451 -26.35 -5.22 -11.27
N GLN A 452 -26.22 -5.59 -12.55
CA GLN A 452 -25.38 -4.84 -13.49
C GLN A 452 -25.73 -3.33 -13.51
N SER A 453 -27.02 -2.99 -13.45
CA SER A 453 -27.49 -1.59 -13.40
C SER A 453 -27.00 -0.79 -12.19
N LEU A 454 -26.70 -1.45 -11.06
CA LEU A 454 -26.08 -0.83 -9.89
C LEU A 454 -24.60 -0.56 -10.15
N LEU A 455 -23.90 -1.55 -10.72
CA LEU A 455 -22.48 -1.47 -11.04
C LEU A 455 -22.20 -0.42 -12.13
N ASP A 456 -23.15 -0.18 -13.03
CA ASP A 456 -23.08 0.83 -14.09
C ASP A 456 -23.18 2.28 -13.58
N LEU A 457 -23.50 2.49 -12.29
CA LEU A 457 -23.38 3.79 -11.65
C LEU A 457 -21.93 4.24 -11.45
N HIS A 458 -20.98 3.32 -11.58
CA HIS A 458 -19.55 3.57 -11.44
C HIS A 458 -18.84 3.51 -12.79
N GLU A 459 -18.07 4.55 -13.11
CA GLU A 459 -17.18 4.53 -14.27
C GLU A 459 -16.11 3.46 -14.10
N THR A 460 -15.74 2.80 -15.21
CA THR A 460 -14.69 1.77 -15.20
C THR A 460 -13.31 2.44 -15.24
N GLY A 461 -12.53 2.25 -14.17
CA GLY A 461 -11.15 2.71 -14.07
C GLY A 461 -10.13 1.74 -14.64
N ALA A 462 -8.86 2.10 -14.47
CA ALA A 462 -7.74 1.20 -14.77
C ALA A 462 -7.78 -0.04 -13.87
N PRO A 463 -7.37 -1.22 -14.37
CA PRO A 463 -7.32 -2.44 -13.56
C PRO A 463 -6.40 -2.28 -12.35
N ILE A 464 -6.66 -3.09 -11.32
CA ILE A 464 -5.76 -3.24 -10.19
C ILE A 464 -4.54 -4.04 -10.66
N LEU A 465 -3.39 -3.40 -10.57
CA LEU A 465 -2.09 -4.01 -10.83
C LEU A 465 -1.32 -3.93 -9.52
N LEU A 466 -0.75 -5.04 -9.07
CA LEU A 466 0.08 -5.10 -7.86
C LEU A 466 1.40 -4.30 -8.01
N ASP A 467 1.67 -3.78 -9.21
CA ASP A 467 2.94 -3.24 -9.68
C ASP A 467 2.88 -1.78 -10.15
N ALA A 468 1.69 -1.18 -10.23
CA ALA A 468 1.55 0.23 -10.58
C ALA A 468 1.48 1.06 -9.29
N GLU A 469 2.28 2.13 -9.20
CA GLU A 469 1.96 3.19 -8.24
C GLU A 469 0.51 3.62 -8.48
N THR A 470 -0.34 3.53 -7.45
CA THR A 470 -1.65 4.16 -7.50
C THR A 470 -1.40 5.63 -7.80
N PRO A 471 -1.86 6.18 -8.93
CA PRO A 471 -1.57 7.56 -9.25
C PRO A 471 -2.03 8.41 -8.07
N THR A 472 -1.10 9.16 -7.48
CA THR A 472 -1.44 10.21 -6.54
C THR A 472 -2.30 11.18 -7.33
N LEU A 473 -3.62 11.07 -7.15
CA LEU A 473 -4.54 12.14 -7.49
C LEU A 473 -4.12 13.29 -6.57
N THR A 474 -3.26 14.15 -7.11
CA THR A 474 -2.99 15.46 -6.54
C THR A 474 -4.34 16.13 -6.45
N MET A 475 -4.71 16.56 -5.24
CA MET A 475 -5.88 17.39 -5.06
C MET A 475 -5.73 18.60 -5.97
N ALA A 476 -6.54 18.65 -7.03
CA ALA A 476 -7.06 19.93 -7.46
C ALA A 476 -7.77 20.49 -6.24
N ALA A 477 -7.29 21.64 -5.76
CA ALA A 477 -8.06 22.48 -4.87
C ALA A 477 -9.47 22.62 -5.45
N ASP A 478 -10.47 22.24 -4.65
CA ASP A 478 -11.89 22.51 -4.87
C ASP A 478 -12.45 22.18 -6.25
N THR A 479 -12.70 20.90 -6.52
CA THR A 479 -13.92 20.47 -7.27
C THR A 479 -14.44 19.09 -6.88
N TYR A 480 -13.69 18.30 -6.10
CA TYR A 480 -14.28 17.28 -5.23
C TYR A 480 -14.30 17.81 -3.80
N ALA A 481 -15.05 18.90 -3.59
CA ALA A 481 -16.03 18.79 -2.53
C ALA A 481 -16.80 17.53 -2.90
N ARG A 482 -16.52 16.42 -2.22
CA ARG A 482 -17.49 15.34 -2.22
C ARG A 482 -18.81 16.04 -1.84
N PRO A 483 -19.88 15.88 -2.64
CA PRO A 483 -21.18 16.42 -2.26
C PRO A 483 -21.56 15.95 -0.87
#